data_AF-A0A8H5ECU0-F1
#
_entry.id   AF-A0A8H5ECU0-F1
#
_cell.length_a   1.000
_cell.length_b   1.000
_cell.length_c   1.000
_cell.angle_alpha   90.00
_cell.angle_beta   90.00
_cell.angle_gamma   90.00
#
_symmetry.space_group_name_H-M   'P 1'
#
loop_
_entity.id
_entity.type
_entity.pdbx_description
1 polymer ?
#
loop_
_entity_poly.entity_id
_entity_poly.type
_entity_poly.pdbx_seq_one_letter_code
_entity_poly.pdbx_strand_id
1 'polypeptide(L)'
;MSTSTPRLRSGFPATPATAARRHNNPQTPSSAGSPSYGKGSSARSPSLPLAPENTQPQGAVSQPVIPLTVLDAPQQRLYAFGVYVLLWAWKFYDWLQVVEDGDYSWLLFLKWIFIDFVFLFGVPELRIPWLELSQPVVTTIFSLQLIFNYMLMFNIPIPLHSWLLGFFKVLYDRELSVSEHNVKVSTILNNHSLIMGKQIINILPEGSAILNPEAAPFCLGAKPKNVASLPIYFNATVPAEIELVRIDLDTNKEEIIKISSREVNRVAKQIREHTADQTMSGFQWDYPVKKPGVYRLGRVLDEYKLEVQRATRDTYVVPCPQARIRASSDPQRCIQELSDLSLDVYGTPPLKIVYSRTINGKDHSFHFQSLQPDGFSSPLLTASSSLVLESQDDTSWVRPSKVTVGLNESMTSAGEWEYSIDEVRDAFDNIVKYGDLEEDDKARSKGLKYGFKVKERPRASMNGCDLRNPFKVAKGRSVRLPVDFSLAGSKDDTSHEVTWEFSPINSLTNSGEHGDQVSIGNYNAKNALDKPFVSEPGLYTLKTVSSGSCKGEVK
;
A
#
# COMPACT_ATOMS: atom_id res chain seq x y z
N MET A 1 -38.00 -53.90 8.92
CA MET A 1 -37.07 -53.55 10.01
C MET A 1 -36.21 -52.38 9.55
N SER A 2 -36.49 -51.21 10.15
CA SER A 2 -35.62 -50.04 10.39
C SER A 2 -34.86 -49.36 9.22
N THR A 3 -35.53 -48.38 8.61
CA THR A 3 -34.99 -47.14 8.02
C THR A 3 -34.38 -46.25 9.12
N SER A 4 -33.06 -46.01 9.09
CA SER A 4 -32.40 -45.00 9.93
C SER A 4 -32.01 -43.77 9.12
N THR A 5 -32.55 -42.62 9.49
CA THR A 5 -32.16 -41.30 9.00
C THR A 5 -30.81 -40.86 9.59
N PRO A 6 -29.94 -40.15 8.84
CA PRO A 6 -28.67 -39.65 9.36
C PRO A 6 -28.91 -38.42 10.25
N ARG A 7 -28.30 -38.42 11.44
CA ARG A 7 -28.35 -37.33 12.42
C ARG A 7 -27.47 -36.15 11.98
N LEU A 8 -28.06 -34.95 11.95
CA LEU A 8 -27.35 -33.67 11.86
C LEU A 8 -26.68 -33.35 13.21
N ARG A 9 -25.41 -32.92 13.18
CA ARG A 9 -24.68 -32.39 14.35
C ARG A 9 -25.23 -31.02 14.73
N SER A 10 -25.93 -30.93 15.85
CA SER A 10 -26.29 -29.66 16.50
C SER A 10 -25.07 -29.11 17.26
N GLY A 11 -24.19 -28.41 16.56
CA GLY A 11 -23.19 -27.55 17.18
C GLY A 11 -23.83 -26.22 17.56
N PHE A 12 -24.09 -26.00 18.85
CA PHE A 12 -24.38 -24.66 19.37
C PHE A 12 -23.16 -23.77 19.12
N PRO A 13 -23.31 -22.55 18.57
CA PRO A 13 -22.19 -21.63 18.46
C PRO A 13 -21.80 -21.13 19.86
N ALA A 14 -20.53 -21.32 20.21
CA ALA A 14 -19.93 -20.74 21.39
C ALA A 14 -20.04 -19.21 21.33
N THR A 15 -20.40 -18.62 22.47
CA THR A 15 -20.42 -17.17 22.68
C THR A 15 -19.05 -16.55 22.37
N PRO A 16 -18.99 -15.42 21.66
CA PRO A 16 -17.71 -14.74 21.43
C PRO A 16 -17.22 -14.14 22.75
N ALA A 17 -16.03 -14.56 23.16
CA ALA A 17 -15.27 -13.91 24.22
C ALA A 17 -14.98 -12.45 23.80
N THR A 18 -15.23 -11.53 24.72
CA THR A 18 -14.91 -10.10 24.58
C THR A 18 -13.40 -9.92 24.43
N ALA A 19 -12.97 -9.62 23.21
CA ALA A 19 -11.61 -9.20 22.91
C ALA A 19 -11.33 -7.84 23.58
N ALA A 20 -10.41 -7.85 24.54
CA ALA A 20 -9.88 -6.64 25.16
C ALA A 20 -9.24 -5.75 24.09
N ARG A 21 -9.67 -4.49 24.06
CA ARG A 21 -9.18 -3.46 23.14
C ARG A 21 -7.73 -3.13 23.52
N ARG A 22 -6.81 -3.57 22.67
CA ARG A 22 -5.37 -3.29 22.72
C ARG A 22 -5.16 -1.80 22.43
N HIS A 23 -4.79 -1.03 23.45
CA HIS A 23 -4.37 0.37 23.27
C HIS A 23 -2.93 0.36 22.74
N ASN A 24 -2.75 0.83 21.51
CA ASN A 24 -1.43 1.11 20.94
C ASN A 24 -0.75 2.22 21.74
N ASN A 25 0.43 1.91 22.27
CA ASN A 25 1.42 2.87 22.73
C ASN A 25 2.53 2.94 21.65
N PRO A 26 3.00 4.12 21.24
CA PRO A 26 4.27 4.23 20.53
C PRO A 26 5.40 4.74 21.43
N GLN A 27 6.45 3.90 21.51
CA GLN A 27 7.88 4.24 21.38
C GLN A 27 8.61 5.01 22.50
N THR A 28 9.28 4.23 23.36
CA THR A 28 10.68 4.37 23.82
C THR A 28 11.67 4.21 22.64
N PRO A 29 13.02 4.51 22.68
CA PRO A 29 13.91 4.31 23.84
C PRO A 29 15.24 5.15 23.96
N SER A 30 16.00 4.86 25.03
CA SER A 30 17.49 4.88 25.14
C SER A 30 18.22 6.23 25.24
N SER A 31 19.32 6.43 25.99
CA SER A 31 20.17 5.58 26.83
C SER A 31 21.23 6.46 27.53
N ALA A 32 21.52 6.15 28.81
CA ALA A 32 22.79 6.21 29.56
C ALA A 32 23.69 7.46 29.61
N GLY A 33 24.11 7.82 30.84
CA GLY A 33 25.45 8.37 31.13
C GLY A 33 25.50 9.62 32.03
N SER A 34 25.76 9.42 33.33
CA SER A 34 25.94 10.38 34.45
C SER A 34 27.13 11.36 34.29
N PRO A 35 27.55 12.19 35.29
CA PRO A 35 26.89 12.76 36.49
C PRO A 35 27.20 14.29 36.68
N SER A 36 26.58 14.96 37.67
CA SER A 36 27.30 15.63 38.80
C SER A 36 26.47 16.68 39.56
N TYR A 37 26.31 16.38 40.86
CA TYR A 37 26.40 17.26 42.04
C TYR A 37 26.00 18.74 41.96
N GLY A 38 25.06 19.10 42.85
CA GLY A 38 25.34 20.18 43.80
C GLY A 38 24.16 21.08 44.19
N LYS A 39 23.72 20.92 45.45
CA LYS A 39 22.93 21.86 46.29
C LYS A 39 21.48 22.08 45.83
N GLY A 40 20.44 21.96 46.65
CA GLY A 40 20.34 21.81 48.09
C GLY A 40 18.97 22.38 48.50
N SER A 41 18.31 21.70 49.44
CA SER A 41 17.26 22.23 50.32
C SER A 41 15.85 22.53 49.77
N SER A 42 14.96 21.64 50.23
CA SER A 42 13.63 21.93 50.80
C SER A 42 12.41 22.00 49.88
N ALA A 43 11.49 21.10 50.21
CA ALA A 43 10.13 20.97 49.73
C ALA A 43 9.30 22.26 49.82
N ARG A 44 8.43 22.47 48.82
CA ARG A 44 7.04 22.90 48.99
C ARG A 44 6.26 22.75 47.67
N SER A 45 5.04 22.23 47.83
CA SER A 45 3.96 22.08 46.87
C SER A 45 3.62 23.39 46.12
N PRO A 46 3.15 23.34 44.86
CA PRO A 46 2.81 24.54 44.11
C PRO A 46 1.48 25.12 44.59
N SER A 47 1.53 26.36 45.07
CA SER A 47 0.41 27.24 45.35
C SER A 47 -0.23 27.74 44.05
N LEU A 48 -1.58 27.77 44.05
CA LEU A 48 -2.42 28.45 43.07
C LEU A 48 -2.12 29.97 43.01
N PRO A 49 -2.34 30.64 41.86
CA PRO A 49 -2.01 32.05 41.70
C PRO A 49 -2.95 32.96 42.49
N LEU A 50 -2.36 34.00 43.10
CA LEU A 50 -3.04 35.08 43.81
C LEU A 50 -3.89 35.93 42.85
N ALA A 51 -5.14 36.18 43.22
CA ALA A 51 -6.01 37.16 42.58
C ALA A 51 -5.49 38.59 42.87
N PRO A 52 -5.61 39.54 41.92
CA PRO A 52 -5.08 40.88 42.09
C PRO A 52 -5.85 41.66 43.15
N GLU A 53 -5.09 42.23 44.09
CA GLU A 53 -5.55 43.19 45.08
C GLU A 53 -5.88 44.51 44.37
N ASN A 54 -7.17 44.82 44.26
CA ASN A 54 -7.62 46.12 43.78
C ASN A 54 -7.69 47.05 45.00
N THR A 55 -6.63 47.84 45.18
CA THR A 55 -6.58 48.87 46.21
C THR A 55 -7.32 50.13 45.73
N GLN A 56 -8.14 50.66 46.63
CA GLN A 56 -8.59 52.06 46.82
C GLN A 56 -10.06 52.40 46.47
N PRO A 57 -10.68 53.41 47.15
CA PRO A 57 -10.26 54.15 48.36
C PRO A 57 -11.26 54.07 49.53
N GLN A 58 -10.78 54.39 50.72
CA GLN A 58 -11.58 54.64 51.93
C GLN A 58 -12.69 55.66 51.67
N GLY A 59 -13.94 55.20 51.67
CA GLY A 59 -15.12 56.01 52.01
C GLY A 59 -15.31 55.99 53.53
N ALA A 60 -15.62 57.15 54.11
CA ALA A 60 -15.70 57.40 55.55
C ALA A 60 -16.27 56.24 56.37
N VAL A 61 -15.52 55.81 57.40
CA VAL A 61 -15.94 54.77 58.34
C VAL A 61 -17.10 55.30 59.17
N SER A 62 -18.31 54.97 58.74
CA SER A 62 -19.52 55.13 59.53
C SER A 62 -19.50 54.07 60.63
N GLN A 63 -19.24 54.46 61.87
CA GLN A 63 -19.25 53.54 63.02
C GLN A 63 -20.67 52.97 63.22
N PRO A 64 -20.81 51.66 63.52
CA PRO A 64 -22.11 51.05 63.81
C PRO A 64 -22.70 51.67 65.07
N VAL A 65 -24.02 51.85 65.11
CA VAL A 65 -24.74 52.50 66.22
C VAL A 65 -24.54 51.74 67.54
N ILE A 66 -24.34 50.41 67.44
CA ILE A 66 -23.88 49.57 68.55
C ILE A 66 -22.38 49.30 68.33
N PRO A 67 -21.48 49.82 69.19
CA PRO A 67 -20.05 49.61 69.03
C PRO A 67 -19.70 48.12 69.14
N LEU A 68 -18.84 47.64 68.22
CA LEU A 68 -18.39 46.25 68.12
C LEU A 68 -17.62 45.74 69.35
N THR A 69 -17.33 46.63 70.32
CA THR A 69 -16.74 46.29 71.62
C THR A 69 -17.74 45.70 72.60
N VAL A 70 -19.05 45.94 72.40
CA VAL A 70 -20.13 45.44 73.27
C VAL A 70 -20.78 44.19 72.68
N LEU A 71 -20.99 44.15 71.36
CA LEU A 71 -21.59 43.01 70.67
C LEU A 71 -20.89 42.77 69.34
N ASP A 72 -20.39 41.55 69.12
CA ASP A 72 -19.66 41.20 67.91
C ASP A 72 -20.59 41.17 66.68
N ALA A 73 -20.04 41.46 65.50
CA ALA A 73 -20.78 41.56 64.25
C ALA A 73 -21.60 40.28 63.91
N PRO A 74 -21.09 39.04 64.09
CA PRO A 74 -21.88 37.83 63.86
C PRO A 74 -23.04 37.66 64.85
N GLN A 75 -22.87 38.09 66.11
CA GLN A 75 -23.93 38.01 67.12
C GLN A 75 -25.06 39.01 66.82
N GLN A 76 -24.72 40.23 66.38
CA GLN A 76 -25.72 41.22 65.92
C GLN A 76 -26.59 40.65 64.78
N ARG A 77 -25.97 39.93 63.83
CA ARG A 77 -26.68 39.25 62.73
C ARG A 77 -27.57 38.12 63.22
N LEU A 78 -27.08 37.29 64.14
CA LEU A 78 -27.85 36.19 64.71
C LEU A 78 -29.08 36.70 65.46
N TYR A 79 -28.97 37.80 66.22
CA TYR A 79 -30.11 38.40 66.89
C TYR A 79 -31.09 39.04 65.91
N ALA A 80 -30.62 39.75 64.88
CA ALA A 80 -31.48 40.28 63.83
C ALA A 80 -32.26 39.17 63.12
N PHE A 81 -31.58 38.07 62.79
CA PHE A 81 -32.21 36.88 62.20
C PHE A 81 -33.18 36.20 63.17
N GLY A 82 -32.82 36.06 64.45
CA GLY A 82 -33.67 35.47 65.48
C GLY A 82 -34.96 36.26 65.69
N VAL A 83 -34.87 37.60 65.76
CA VAL A 83 -36.04 38.48 65.83
C VAL A 83 -36.90 38.32 64.58
N TYR A 84 -36.29 38.25 63.39
CA TYR A 84 -37.02 38.03 62.15
C TYR A 84 -37.79 36.71 62.15
N VAL A 85 -37.16 35.60 62.56
CA VAL A 85 -37.83 34.29 62.67
C VAL A 85 -38.98 34.32 63.68
N LEU A 86 -38.80 35.02 64.80
CA LEU A 86 -39.85 35.17 65.81
C LEU A 86 -41.04 35.98 65.27
N LEU A 87 -40.78 37.08 64.56
CA LEU A 87 -41.81 37.86 63.88
C LEU A 87 -42.57 37.01 62.85
N TRP A 88 -41.88 36.16 62.10
CA TRP A 88 -42.52 35.23 61.17
C TRP A 88 -43.38 34.18 61.86
N ALA A 89 -42.90 33.59 62.96
CA ALA A 89 -43.69 32.64 63.74
C ALA A 89 -44.96 33.31 64.30
N TRP A 90 -44.85 34.54 64.79
CA TRP A 90 -46.01 35.30 65.26
C TRP A 90 -46.96 35.69 64.11
N LYS A 91 -46.43 36.07 62.95
CA LYS A 91 -47.24 36.33 61.75
C LYS A 91 -48.01 35.09 61.29
N PHE A 92 -47.37 33.92 61.31
CA PHE A 92 -48.04 32.66 60.99
C PHE A 92 -49.08 32.27 62.03
N TYR A 93 -48.84 32.56 63.32
CA TYR A 93 -49.85 32.35 64.36
C TYR A 93 -51.10 33.22 64.13
N ASP A 94 -50.92 34.53 63.87
CA ASP A 94 -52.04 35.43 63.55
C ASP A 94 -52.75 34.99 62.25
N TRP A 95 -52.01 34.48 61.26
CA TRP A 95 -52.61 33.92 60.04
C TRP A 95 -53.41 32.65 60.30
N LEU A 96 -52.93 31.73 61.15
CA LEU A 96 -53.69 30.54 61.53
C LEU A 96 -55.02 30.93 62.17
N GLN A 97 -55.04 31.99 62.99
CA GLN A 97 -56.28 32.54 63.54
C GLN A 97 -57.22 33.07 62.43
N VAL A 98 -56.69 33.82 61.45
CA VAL A 98 -57.47 34.28 60.28
C VAL A 98 -58.04 33.12 59.45
N VAL A 99 -57.29 32.01 59.33
CA VAL A 99 -57.75 30.80 58.63
C VAL A 99 -58.83 30.07 59.42
N GLU A 100 -58.70 30.00 60.74
CA GLU A 100 -59.67 29.34 61.63
C GLU A 100 -60.98 30.13 61.74
N ASP A 101 -60.91 31.45 61.85
CA ASP A 101 -62.07 32.34 61.93
C ASP A 101 -62.74 32.57 60.56
N GLY A 102 -62.02 32.33 59.45
CA GLY A 102 -62.54 32.41 58.08
C GLY A 102 -62.81 33.83 57.56
N ASP A 103 -62.61 34.86 58.39
CA ASP A 103 -62.83 36.28 58.08
C ASP A 103 -61.51 37.01 57.78
N TYR A 104 -61.56 38.00 56.87
CA TYR A 104 -60.40 38.86 56.58
C TYR A 104 -60.24 39.94 57.65
N SER A 105 -59.00 40.23 58.05
CA SER A 105 -58.73 41.23 59.08
C SER A 105 -57.85 42.37 58.56
N TRP A 106 -58.48 43.51 58.28
CA TRP A 106 -57.77 44.73 57.88
C TRP A 106 -56.84 45.27 58.99
N LEU A 107 -57.24 45.09 60.26
CA LEU A 107 -56.45 45.52 61.41
C LEU A 107 -55.16 44.70 61.55
N LEU A 108 -55.22 43.38 61.35
CA LEU A 108 -54.02 42.54 61.33
C LEU A 108 -53.13 42.85 60.13
N PHE A 109 -53.72 43.14 58.96
CA PHE A 109 -52.96 43.57 57.78
C PHE A 109 -52.19 44.88 58.04
N LEU A 110 -52.84 45.91 58.59
CA LEU A 110 -52.18 47.17 58.95
C LEU A 110 -51.12 46.98 60.05
N LYS A 111 -51.41 46.15 61.07
CA LYS A 111 -50.45 45.78 62.12
C LYS A 111 -49.17 45.21 61.51
N TRP A 112 -49.29 44.23 60.63
CA TRP A 112 -48.13 43.56 60.03
C TRP A 112 -47.37 44.42 59.02
N ILE A 113 -48.06 45.28 58.26
CA ILE A 113 -47.38 46.29 57.43
C ILE A 113 -46.53 47.22 58.30
N PHE A 114 -47.08 47.70 59.43
CA PHE A 114 -46.34 48.60 60.32
C PHE A 114 -45.13 47.92 60.95
N ILE A 115 -45.28 46.69 61.44
CA ILE A 115 -44.18 45.92 62.04
C ILE A 115 -43.08 45.64 60.99
N ASP A 116 -43.46 45.20 59.79
CA ASP A 116 -42.48 44.94 58.71
C ASP A 116 -41.80 46.23 58.26
N PHE A 117 -42.51 47.35 58.22
CA PHE A 117 -41.92 48.66 57.89
C PHE A 117 -40.87 49.05 58.93
N VAL A 118 -41.22 49.01 60.22
CA VAL A 118 -40.30 49.34 61.31
C VAL A 118 -39.08 48.42 61.31
N PHE A 119 -39.28 47.12 61.08
CA PHE A 119 -38.18 46.17 61.07
C PHE A 119 -37.27 46.33 59.84
N LEU A 120 -37.84 46.33 58.63
CA LEU A 120 -37.04 46.35 57.39
C LEU A 120 -36.35 47.68 57.13
N PHE A 121 -36.97 48.82 57.49
CA PHE A 121 -36.31 50.13 57.41
C PHE A 121 -35.45 50.45 58.64
N GLY A 122 -35.72 49.84 59.79
CA GLY A 122 -34.92 50.01 61.01
C GLY A 122 -33.59 49.23 60.98
N VAL A 123 -33.56 48.03 60.40
CA VAL A 123 -32.35 47.19 60.34
C VAL A 123 -31.17 47.88 59.63
N PRO A 124 -31.34 48.51 58.46
CA PRO A 124 -30.28 49.28 57.80
C PRO A 124 -29.77 50.46 58.64
N GLU A 125 -30.64 51.10 59.43
CA GLU A 125 -30.27 52.24 60.29
C GLU A 125 -29.37 51.81 61.46
N LEU A 126 -29.41 50.53 61.87
CA LEU A 126 -28.51 49.96 62.87
C LEU A 126 -27.08 49.76 62.36
N ARG A 127 -26.84 49.91 61.05
CA ARG A 127 -25.53 49.82 60.38
C ARG A 127 -24.74 48.55 60.76
N ILE A 128 -25.43 47.41 60.75
CA ILE A 128 -24.82 46.10 61.03
C ILE A 128 -24.02 45.70 59.78
N PRO A 129 -22.71 45.40 59.90
CA PRO A 129 -21.87 45.07 58.75
C PRO A 129 -22.44 43.85 58.00
N TRP A 130 -22.53 43.93 56.67
CA TRP A 130 -23.19 42.98 55.73
C TRP A 130 -24.73 42.98 55.73
N LEU A 131 -25.37 43.72 56.62
CA LEU A 131 -26.83 43.94 56.62
C LEU A 131 -27.17 45.42 56.35
N GLU A 132 -26.27 46.11 55.66
CA GLU A 132 -26.48 47.44 55.10
C GLU A 132 -27.19 47.31 53.75
N LEU A 133 -28.47 46.94 53.80
CA LEU A 133 -29.28 46.83 52.58
C LEU A 133 -29.45 48.21 51.95
N SER A 134 -29.23 48.31 50.64
CA SER A 134 -29.49 49.55 49.92
C SER A 134 -30.99 49.87 49.93
N GLN A 135 -31.34 51.16 49.95
CA GLN A 135 -32.74 51.58 49.94
C GLN A 135 -33.62 50.89 48.88
N PRO A 136 -33.18 50.68 47.62
CA PRO A 136 -34.00 49.92 46.66
C PRO A 136 -34.23 48.47 47.11
N VAL A 137 -33.22 47.79 47.66
CA VAL A 137 -33.35 46.40 48.14
C VAL A 137 -34.31 46.31 49.33
N VAL A 138 -34.27 47.28 50.25
CA VAL A 138 -35.22 47.34 51.37
C VAL A 138 -36.65 47.55 50.85
N THR A 139 -36.82 48.48 49.91
CA THR A 139 -38.15 48.76 49.34
C THR A 139 -38.71 47.58 48.55
N THR A 140 -37.88 46.82 47.82
CA THR A 140 -38.34 45.63 47.09
C THR A 140 -38.73 44.51 48.04
N ILE A 141 -37.92 44.23 49.07
CA ILE A 141 -38.25 43.23 50.09
C ILE A 141 -39.54 43.63 50.83
N PHE A 142 -39.69 44.90 51.20
CA PHE A 142 -40.92 45.41 51.81
C PHE A 142 -42.14 45.26 50.88
N SER A 143 -41.99 45.52 49.58
CA SER A 143 -43.08 45.34 48.61
C SER A 143 -43.51 43.87 48.49
N LEU A 144 -42.55 42.93 48.50
CA LEU A 144 -42.84 41.49 48.50
C LEU A 144 -43.56 41.07 49.79
N GLN A 145 -43.12 41.60 50.94
CA GLN A 145 -43.77 41.34 52.22
C GLN A 145 -45.17 41.93 52.30
N LEU A 146 -45.42 43.08 51.67
CA LEU A 146 -46.74 43.68 51.58
C LEU A 146 -47.70 42.81 50.76
N ILE A 147 -47.26 42.29 49.61
CA ILE A 147 -48.03 41.34 48.81
C ILE A 147 -48.30 40.07 49.62
N PHE A 148 -47.29 39.57 50.33
CA PHE A 148 -47.42 38.36 51.14
C PHE A 148 -48.38 38.55 52.33
N ASN A 149 -48.31 39.68 53.03
CA ASN A 149 -49.25 40.04 54.09
C ASN A 149 -50.68 40.17 53.57
N TYR A 150 -50.84 40.71 52.36
CA TYR A 150 -52.14 40.79 51.71
C TYR A 150 -52.67 39.38 51.43
N MET A 151 -51.85 38.48 50.88
CA MET A 151 -52.26 37.10 50.65
C MET A 151 -52.62 36.36 51.95
N LEU A 152 -51.84 36.52 53.02
CA LEU A 152 -52.12 35.86 54.30
C LEU A 152 -53.37 36.43 54.99
N MET A 153 -53.45 37.75 55.21
CA MET A 153 -54.51 38.35 56.04
C MET A 153 -55.88 38.43 55.35
N PHE A 154 -55.91 38.25 54.03
CA PHE A 154 -57.14 38.09 53.24
C PHE A 154 -57.40 36.62 52.81
N ASN A 155 -56.64 35.67 53.36
CA ASN A 155 -56.80 34.23 53.12
C ASN A 155 -56.83 33.85 51.62
N ILE A 156 -55.94 34.44 50.83
CA ILE A 156 -55.80 34.13 49.40
C ILE A 156 -54.87 32.90 49.27
N PRO A 157 -55.28 31.82 48.60
CA PRO A 157 -54.50 30.59 48.53
C PRO A 157 -53.15 30.81 47.84
N ILE A 158 -52.08 30.31 48.46
CA ILE A 158 -50.71 30.40 47.93
C ILE A 158 -50.50 29.26 46.91
N PRO A 159 -50.19 29.55 45.63
CA PRO A 159 -50.07 28.53 44.58
C PRO A 159 -48.80 27.65 44.67
N LEU A 160 -47.99 27.77 45.72
CA LEU A 160 -46.70 27.07 45.87
C LEU A 160 -46.81 25.65 46.46
N HIS A 161 -47.95 25.27 47.04
CA HIS A 161 -48.11 23.97 47.71
C HIS A 161 -47.96 22.75 46.78
N SER A 162 -48.41 22.85 45.52
CA SER A 162 -48.29 21.75 44.55
C SER A 162 -46.86 21.51 44.08
N TRP A 163 -46.04 22.56 44.03
CA TRP A 163 -44.64 22.44 43.60
C TRP A 163 -43.77 21.75 44.66
N LEU A 164 -44.02 22.06 45.94
CA LEU A 164 -43.25 21.51 47.06
C LEU A 164 -43.45 19.98 47.21
N LEU A 165 -44.68 19.49 47.01
CA LEU A 165 -45.00 18.06 47.04
C LEU A 165 -44.37 17.30 45.85
N GLY A 166 -44.33 17.92 44.67
CA GLY A 166 -43.65 17.35 43.50
C GLY A 166 -42.15 17.15 43.71
N PHE A 167 -41.50 18.09 44.39
CA PHE A 167 -40.08 17.99 44.73
C PHE A 167 -39.79 16.87 45.75
N PHE A 168 -40.67 16.70 46.74
CA PHE A 168 -40.56 15.62 47.73
C PHE A 168 -40.69 14.22 47.09
N LYS A 169 -41.64 14.04 46.18
CA LYS A 169 -41.86 12.75 45.51
C LYS A 169 -40.67 12.32 44.64
N VAL A 170 -40.01 13.25 43.95
CA VAL A 170 -38.84 12.95 43.10
C VAL A 170 -37.62 12.50 43.91
N LEU A 171 -37.46 13.02 45.14
CA LEU A 171 -36.34 12.67 46.00
C LEU A 171 -36.51 11.32 46.73
N TYR A 172 -37.75 10.85 46.91
CA TYR A 172 -38.07 9.63 47.66
C TYR A 172 -38.52 8.42 46.80
N ASP A 173 -38.34 8.48 45.48
CA ASP A 173 -38.80 7.44 44.53
C ASP A 173 -37.84 6.23 44.40
N ARG A 174 -37.32 5.73 45.53
CA ARG A 174 -36.39 4.58 45.59
C ARG A 174 -36.97 3.49 46.48
N GLU A 175 -37.18 2.30 45.90
CA GLU A 175 -37.66 1.12 46.61
C GLU A 175 -36.53 0.08 46.75
N LEU A 176 -36.56 -0.70 47.84
CA LEU A 176 -35.56 -1.71 48.16
C LEU A 176 -35.87 -2.99 47.37
N SER A 177 -34.98 -3.40 46.47
CA SER A 177 -35.14 -4.64 45.72
C SER A 177 -34.91 -5.87 46.61
N VAL A 178 -35.37 -7.05 46.15
CA VAL A 178 -35.20 -8.35 46.83
C VAL A 178 -33.73 -8.69 47.10
N SER A 179 -32.80 -8.08 46.35
CA SER A 179 -31.35 -8.20 46.57
C SER A 179 -30.80 -7.15 47.54
N GLU A 180 -31.65 -6.45 48.29
CA GLU A 180 -31.32 -5.36 49.23
C GLU A 180 -30.67 -4.11 48.60
N HIS A 181 -30.75 -3.95 47.28
CA HIS A 181 -30.26 -2.76 46.59
C HIS A 181 -31.43 -1.81 46.29
N ASN A 182 -31.25 -0.51 46.54
CA ASN A 182 -32.25 0.51 46.19
C ASN A 182 -32.29 0.71 44.68
N VAL A 183 -33.43 0.40 44.04
CA VAL A 183 -33.61 0.54 42.60
C VAL A 183 -34.74 1.52 42.32
N LYS A 184 -34.52 2.39 41.32
CA LYS A 184 -35.50 3.36 40.86
C LYS A 184 -36.52 2.65 39.96
N VAL A 185 -37.78 2.54 40.42
CA VAL A 185 -38.85 1.77 39.77
C VAL A 185 -39.19 2.30 38.37
N SER A 186 -39.11 3.62 38.17
CA SER A 186 -39.41 4.27 36.87
C SER A 186 -38.55 3.77 35.71
N THR A 187 -37.34 3.29 36.00
CA THR A 187 -36.37 2.83 35.00
C THR A 187 -36.64 1.41 34.51
N ILE A 188 -37.42 0.63 35.26
CA ILE A 188 -37.79 -0.75 34.90
C ILE A 188 -39.07 -0.75 34.07
N LEU A 189 -40.07 0.05 34.47
CA LEU A 189 -41.36 0.10 33.76
C LEU A 189 -41.25 0.68 32.35
N ASN A 190 -40.38 1.68 32.14
CA ASN A 190 -40.24 2.39 30.87
C ASN A 190 -38.98 1.98 30.08
N ASN A 191 -38.56 0.72 30.18
CA ASN A 191 -37.44 0.24 29.38
C ASN A 191 -37.91 -0.38 28.06
N HIS A 192 -38.07 0.46 27.03
CA HIS A 192 -38.46 0.02 25.68
C HIS A 192 -37.46 -0.95 25.01
N SER A 193 -36.23 -1.10 25.52
CA SER A 193 -35.24 -2.03 24.95
C SER A 193 -35.44 -3.50 25.37
N LEU A 194 -36.25 -3.76 26.41
CA LEU A 194 -36.47 -5.12 26.93
C LEU A 194 -37.68 -5.83 26.29
N ILE A 195 -38.60 -5.10 25.66
CA ILE A 195 -39.84 -5.65 25.08
C ILE A 195 -39.80 -5.73 23.54
N MET A 196 -38.90 -5.01 22.87
CA MET A 196 -38.66 -5.25 21.44
C MET A 196 -37.67 -6.40 21.25
N GLY A 197 -38.17 -7.56 20.86
CA GLY A 197 -37.34 -8.65 20.37
C GLY A 197 -36.44 -8.13 19.24
N LYS A 198 -35.13 -8.25 19.41
CA LYS A 198 -34.17 -7.90 18.35
C LYS A 198 -34.26 -8.95 17.24
N GLN A 199 -35.08 -8.70 16.23
CA GLN A 199 -35.08 -9.52 15.02
C GLN A 199 -33.88 -9.12 14.15
N ILE A 200 -32.83 -9.93 14.18
CA ILE A 200 -31.71 -9.79 13.24
C ILE A 200 -32.13 -10.46 11.94
N ILE A 201 -32.48 -9.67 10.94
CA ILE A 201 -32.75 -10.16 9.58
C ILE A 201 -31.40 -10.21 8.85
N ASN A 202 -30.88 -11.41 8.63
CA ASN A 202 -29.74 -11.61 7.72
C ASN A 202 -30.28 -11.66 6.29
N ILE A 203 -30.16 -10.53 5.58
CA ILE A 203 -30.48 -10.48 4.15
C ILE A 203 -29.26 -11.01 3.39
N LEU A 204 -29.43 -12.09 2.63
CA LEU A 204 -28.41 -12.54 1.69
C LEU A 204 -28.41 -11.61 0.48
N PRO A 205 -27.24 -11.24 -0.06
CA PRO A 205 -27.20 -10.51 -1.32
C PRO A 205 -27.86 -11.33 -2.44
N GLU A 206 -28.83 -10.73 -3.13
CA GLU A 206 -29.58 -11.39 -4.20
C GLU A 206 -28.77 -11.50 -5.50
N GLY A 207 -27.80 -10.60 -5.69
CA GLY A 207 -26.93 -10.56 -6.85
C GLY A 207 -25.47 -10.91 -6.55
N SER A 208 -24.70 -11.17 -7.62
CA SER A 208 -23.25 -11.36 -7.55
C SER A 208 -22.50 -10.56 -8.62
N ALA A 209 -21.26 -10.19 -8.31
CA ALA A 209 -20.34 -9.54 -9.23
C ALA A 209 -18.95 -10.21 -9.16
N ILE A 210 -18.35 -10.50 -10.31
CA ILE A 210 -17.09 -11.22 -10.43
C ILE A 210 -16.18 -10.49 -11.42
N LEU A 211 -14.97 -10.16 -10.99
CA LEU A 211 -13.91 -9.65 -11.86
C LEU A 211 -13.18 -10.83 -12.52
N ASN A 212 -12.98 -10.77 -13.83
CA ASN A 212 -12.28 -11.76 -14.63
C ASN A 212 -12.72 -13.22 -14.35
N PRO A 213 -13.98 -13.58 -14.68
CA PRO A 213 -14.51 -14.91 -14.40
C PRO A 213 -13.71 -16.03 -15.08
N GLU A 214 -13.19 -15.79 -16.29
CA GLU A 214 -12.43 -16.74 -17.10
C GLU A 214 -10.95 -16.85 -16.70
N ALA A 215 -10.48 -16.03 -15.75
CA ALA A 215 -9.07 -15.94 -15.39
C ALA A 215 -8.15 -15.69 -16.61
N ALA A 216 -8.64 -14.89 -17.57
CA ALA A 216 -7.88 -14.55 -18.77
C ALA A 216 -6.63 -13.72 -18.42
N PRO A 217 -5.54 -13.86 -19.19
CA PRO A 217 -4.31 -13.11 -18.99
C PRO A 217 -4.43 -11.69 -19.56
N PHE A 218 -3.89 -10.71 -18.83
CA PHE A 218 -3.87 -9.32 -19.26
C PHE A 218 -2.49 -8.71 -19.14
N CYS A 219 -2.03 -8.08 -20.23
CA CYS A 219 -0.80 -7.32 -20.23
C CYS A 219 -0.91 -5.96 -20.92
N LEU A 220 -0.03 -5.05 -20.53
CA LEU A 220 0.06 -3.69 -21.04
C LEU A 220 1.26 -3.57 -21.99
N GLY A 221 0.98 -3.32 -23.27
CA GLY A 221 1.99 -3.16 -24.31
C GLY A 221 2.60 -1.76 -24.36
N ALA A 222 3.56 -1.56 -25.27
CA ALA A 222 4.07 -0.24 -25.58
C ALA A 222 2.98 0.64 -26.23
N LYS A 223 3.08 1.96 -26.08
CA LYS A 223 2.15 2.92 -26.71
C LYS A 223 2.07 2.66 -28.23
N PRO A 224 0.88 2.62 -28.85
CA PRO A 224 -0.43 3.06 -28.34
C PRO A 224 -1.25 1.98 -27.58
N LYS A 225 -0.86 0.70 -27.63
CA LYS A 225 -1.57 -0.46 -27.05
C LYS A 225 -1.33 -0.61 -25.53
N ASN A 226 -1.35 0.50 -24.79
CA ASN A 226 -1.13 0.54 -23.33
C ASN A 226 -2.46 0.61 -22.56
N VAL A 227 -3.43 -0.21 -22.96
CA VAL A 227 -4.75 -0.33 -22.33
C VAL A 227 -5.13 -1.81 -22.33
N ALA A 228 -5.52 -2.34 -21.18
CA ALA A 228 -6.11 -3.67 -21.05
C ALA A 228 -7.59 -3.52 -20.65
N SER A 229 -8.46 -4.37 -21.17
CA SER A 229 -9.90 -4.34 -20.90
C SER A 229 -10.26 -5.45 -19.92
N LEU A 230 -10.58 -5.11 -18.67
CA LEU A 230 -10.89 -6.08 -17.63
C LEU A 230 -12.39 -6.41 -17.61
N PRO A 231 -12.80 -7.65 -17.83
CA PRO A 231 -14.20 -8.04 -17.82
C PRO A 231 -14.72 -8.13 -16.38
N ILE A 232 -15.83 -7.45 -16.11
CA ILE A 232 -16.59 -7.51 -14.87
C ILE A 232 -17.95 -8.12 -15.21
N TYR A 233 -18.22 -9.28 -14.64
CA TYR A 233 -19.47 -10.01 -14.84
C TYR A 233 -20.44 -9.73 -13.69
N PHE A 234 -21.66 -9.31 -14.04
CA PHE A 234 -22.76 -9.06 -13.12
C PHE A 234 -23.84 -10.11 -13.32
N ASN A 235 -24.31 -10.71 -12.23
CA ASN A 235 -25.38 -11.69 -12.22
C ASN A 235 -26.47 -11.25 -11.24
N ALA A 236 -27.69 -11.05 -11.75
CA ALA A 236 -28.86 -10.63 -10.98
C ALA A 236 -28.62 -9.35 -10.13
N THR A 237 -27.92 -8.35 -10.68
CA THR A 237 -27.68 -7.05 -10.01
C THR A 237 -27.56 -5.93 -11.03
N VAL A 238 -27.99 -4.73 -10.63
CA VAL A 238 -27.80 -3.48 -11.37
C VAL A 238 -26.95 -2.54 -10.52
N PRO A 239 -25.67 -2.30 -10.87
CA PRO A 239 -24.76 -1.57 -10.00
C PRO A 239 -25.12 -0.08 -9.91
N ALA A 240 -25.14 0.45 -8.70
CA ALA A 240 -25.22 1.88 -8.38
C ALA A 240 -23.85 2.48 -8.02
N GLU A 241 -22.95 1.68 -7.45
CA GLU A 241 -21.57 2.08 -7.13
C GLU A 241 -20.63 0.89 -7.37
N ILE A 242 -19.47 1.14 -7.98
CA ILE A 242 -18.43 0.13 -8.22
C ILE A 242 -17.08 0.70 -7.79
N GLU A 243 -16.40 -0.03 -6.93
CA GLU A 243 -15.04 0.25 -6.47
C GLU A 243 -14.13 -0.93 -6.82
N LEU A 244 -13.00 -0.63 -7.43
CA LEU A 244 -11.91 -1.57 -7.68
C LEU A 244 -10.75 -1.24 -6.74
N VAL A 245 -10.02 -2.25 -6.29
CA VAL A 245 -8.79 -2.09 -5.53
C VAL A 245 -7.63 -2.52 -6.42
N ARG A 246 -6.65 -1.64 -6.60
CA ARG A 246 -5.43 -1.89 -7.36
C ARG A 246 -4.25 -1.91 -6.39
N ILE A 247 -3.51 -3.01 -6.36
CA ILE A 247 -2.22 -3.08 -5.69
C ILE A 247 -1.15 -2.77 -6.73
N ASP A 248 -0.39 -1.70 -6.50
CA ASP A 248 0.69 -1.30 -7.38
C ASP A 248 1.89 -2.24 -7.26
N LEU A 249 2.41 -2.75 -8.39
CA LEU A 249 3.46 -3.77 -8.39
C LEU A 249 4.76 -3.22 -7.78
N ASP A 250 5.13 -1.98 -8.09
CA ASP A 250 6.41 -1.39 -7.67
C ASP A 250 6.40 -0.96 -6.21
N THR A 251 5.32 -0.32 -5.76
CA THR A 251 5.22 0.24 -4.41
C THR A 251 4.55 -0.68 -3.39
N ASN A 252 3.87 -1.73 -3.85
CA ASN A 252 2.99 -2.61 -3.05
C ASN A 252 1.94 -1.82 -2.24
N LYS A 253 1.49 -0.68 -2.77
CA LYS A 253 0.46 0.16 -2.14
C LYS A 253 -0.89 -0.10 -2.77
N GLU A 254 -1.92 -0.15 -1.93
CA GLU A 254 -3.30 -0.26 -2.38
C GLU A 254 -3.85 1.11 -2.80
N GLU A 255 -4.49 1.13 -3.97
CA GLU A 255 -5.22 2.27 -4.50
C GLU A 255 -6.67 1.88 -4.75
N ILE A 256 -7.61 2.68 -4.23
CA ILE A 256 -9.03 2.48 -4.48
C ILE A 256 -9.44 3.29 -5.71
N ILE A 257 -9.88 2.60 -6.75
CA ILE A 257 -10.39 3.19 -7.99
C ILE A 257 -11.92 3.19 -7.91
N LYS A 258 -12.50 4.37 -7.66
CA LYS A 258 -13.94 4.57 -7.74
C LYS A 258 -14.34 4.85 -9.18
N ILE A 259 -15.22 4.02 -9.72
CA ILE A 259 -15.72 4.19 -11.08
C ILE A 259 -16.66 5.40 -11.12
N SER A 260 -16.58 6.19 -12.20
CA SER A 260 -17.37 7.41 -12.29
C SER A 260 -18.87 7.09 -12.37
N SER A 261 -19.72 7.89 -11.71
CA SER A 261 -21.17 7.65 -11.74
C SER A 261 -21.76 7.68 -13.16
N ARG A 262 -21.11 8.40 -14.10
CA ARG A 262 -21.51 8.43 -15.51
C ARG A 262 -21.32 7.07 -16.18
N GLU A 263 -20.19 6.40 -15.93
CA GLU A 263 -19.90 5.07 -16.46
C GLU A 263 -20.81 4.03 -15.80
N VAL A 264 -20.98 4.09 -14.47
CA VAL A 264 -21.88 3.17 -13.75
C VAL A 264 -23.32 3.28 -14.27
N ASN A 265 -23.84 4.49 -14.46
CA ASN A 265 -25.18 4.69 -15.01
C ASN A 265 -25.31 4.18 -16.45
N ARG A 266 -24.25 4.28 -17.26
CA ARG A 266 -24.21 3.72 -18.62
C ARG A 266 -24.31 2.20 -18.57
N VAL A 267 -23.55 1.55 -17.69
CA VAL A 267 -23.57 0.10 -17.49
C VAL A 267 -24.92 -0.36 -16.96
N ALA A 268 -25.48 0.32 -15.96
CA ALA A 268 -26.80 0.02 -15.41
C ALA A 268 -27.89 0.09 -16.49
N LYS A 269 -27.83 1.08 -17.39
CA LYS A 269 -28.74 1.17 -18.53
C LYS A 269 -28.60 -0.03 -19.48
N GLN A 270 -27.36 -0.40 -19.83
CA GLN A 270 -27.09 -1.55 -20.69
C GLN A 270 -27.57 -2.88 -20.08
N ILE A 271 -27.40 -3.06 -18.78
CA ILE A 271 -27.91 -4.25 -18.06
C ILE A 271 -29.43 -4.32 -18.13
N ARG A 272 -30.14 -3.19 -17.93
CA ARG A 272 -31.61 -3.13 -18.00
C ARG A 272 -32.13 -3.46 -19.40
N GLU A 273 -31.49 -2.93 -20.44
CA GLU A 273 -31.80 -3.26 -21.84
C GLU A 273 -31.56 -4.75 -22.12
N HIS A 274 -30.41 -5.28 -21.72
CA HIS A 274 -30.06 -6.69 -21.93
C HIS A 274 -30.94 -7.68 -21.15
N THR A 275 -31.40 -7.30 -19.95
CA THR A 275 -32.32 -8.12 -19.14
C THR A 275 -33.73 -8.16 -19.74
N ALA A 276 -34.14 -7.10 -20.44
CA ALA A 276 -35.45 -7.04 -21.11
C ALA A 276 -35.57 -8.04 -22.27
N ASP A 277 -34.44 -8.40 -22.90
CA ASP A 277 -34.38 -9.30 -24.05
C ASP A 277 -34.42 -10.81 -23.68
N GLN A 278 -34.57 -11.15 -22.38
CA GLN A 278 -34.86 -12.48 -21.80
C GLN A 278 -33.95 -13.67 -22.20
N THR A 279 -32.93 -13.48 -23.02
CA THR A 279 -32.20 -14.58 -23.68
C THR A 279 -30.88 -14.95 -23.01
N MET A 280 -30.36 -14.15 -22.07
CA MET A 280 -29.04 -14.36 -21.45
C MET A 280 -29.06 -14.06 -19.95
N SER A 281 -28.51 -14.98 -19.14
CA SER A 281 -28.28 -14.78 -17.71
C SER A 281 -26.94 -14.05 -17.49
N GLY A 282 -27.02 -12.83 -16.97
CA GLY A 282 -25.87 -12.01 -16.58
C GLY A 282 -25.32 -11.12 -17.70
N PHE A 283 -24.51 -10.14 -17.32
CA PHE A 283 -23.99 -9.09 -18.19
C PHE A 283 -22.49 -8.90 -17.93
N GLN A 284 -21.69 -8.88 -19.00
CA GLN A 284 -20.26 -8.61 -18.94
C GLN A 284 -19.98 -7.16 -19.37
N TRP A 285 -19.23 -6.44 -18.55
CA TRP A 285 -18.74 -5.11 -18.85
C TRP A 285 -17.22 -5.05 -18.83
N ASP A 286 -16.62 -4.55 -19.90
CA ASP A 286 -15.17 -4.42 -20.01
C ASP A 286 -14.70 -3.03 -19.53
N TYR A 287 -13.95 -3.02 -18.43
CA TYR A 287 -13.38 -1.82 -17.83
C TYR A 287 -11.93 -1.58 -18.30
N PRO A 288 -11.63 -0.46 -18.97
CA PRO A 288 -10.29 -0.19 -19.49
C PRO A 288 -9.32 0.28 -18.39
N VAL A 289 -8.20 -0.42 -18.23
CA VAL A 289 -7.11 -0.09 -17.30
C VAL A 289 -5.82 0.25 -18.03
N LYS A 290 -5.04 1.18 -17.47
CA LYS A 290 -3.81 1.72 -18.09
C LYS A 290 -2.54 1.51 -17.27
N LYS A 291 -2.68 1.06 -16.02
CA LYS A 291 -1.57 0.91 -15.08
C LYS A 291 -1.42 -0.57 -14.71
N PRO A 292 -0.19 -1.09 -14.63
CA PRO A 292 0.03 -2.44 -14.13
C PRO A 292 -0.36 -2.51 -12.65
N GLY A 293 -0.68 -3.72 -12.18
CA GLY A 293 -1.13 -3.95 -10.82
C GLY A 293 -1.93 -5.23 -10.67
N VAL A 294 -2.15 -5.61 -9.42
CA VAL A 294 -3.12 -6.65 -9.06
C VAL A 294 -4.46 -5.97 -8.81
N TYR A 295 -5.46 -6.29 -9.62
CA TYR A 295 -6.80 -5.74 -9.54
C TYR A 295 -7.73 -6.71 -8.82
N ARG A 296 -8.45 -6.19 -7.84
CA ARG A 296 -9.49 -6.90 -7.07
C ARG A 296 -10.78 -6.11 -7.15
N LEU A 297 -11.91 -6.83 -7.20
CA LEU A 297 -13.21 -6.18 -7.02
C LEU A 297 -13.33 -5.74 -5.56
N GLY A 298 -13.53 -4.44 -5.33
CA GLY A 298 -13.53 -3.81 -4.00
C GLY A 298 -14.91 -3.82 -3.38
N ARG A 299 -15.81 -2.94 -3.82
CA ARG A 299 -17.19 -2.83 -3.31
C ARG A 299 -18.13 -2.63 -4.48
N VAL A 300 -19.26 -3.33 -4.48
CA VAL A 300 -20.32 -3.16 -5.47
C VAL A 300 -21.62 -2.98 -4.73
N LEU A 301 -22.27 -1.83 -4.94
CA LEU A 301 -23.61 -1.58 -4.42
C LEU A 301 -24.63 -1.72 -5.54
N ASP A 302 -25.75 -2.37 -5.23
CA ASP A 302 -26.90 -2.50 -6.11
C ASP A 302 -27.77 -1.23 -6.11
N GLU A 303 -28.81 -1.18 -6.94
CA GLU A 303 -29.76 -0.05 -7.01
C GLU A 303 -30.46 0.27 -5.66
N TYR A 304 -30.64 -0.75 -4.82
CA TYR A 304 -31.15 -0.60 -3.45
C TYR A 304 -30.08 -0.18 -2.43
N LYS A 305 -28.86 0.12 -2.87
CA LYS A 305 -27.68 0.43 -2.03
C LYS A 305 -27.27 -0.70 -1.09
N LEU A 306 -27.61 -1.94 -1.45
CA LEU A 306 -27.18 -3.14 -0.75
C LEU A 306 -25.87 -3.65 -1.38
N GLU A 307 -24.97 -4.15 -0.56
CA GLU A 307 -23.73 -4.75 -1.05
C GLU A 307 -24.02 -6.09 -1.72
N VAL A 308 -23.50 -6.27 -2.92
CA VAL A 308 -23.66 -7.45 -3.75
C VAL A 308 -22.62 -8.51 -3.35
N GLN A 309 -22.90 -9.80 -3.57
CA GLN A 309 -21.89 -10.83 -3.35
C GLN A 309 -20.72 -10.67 -4.33
N ARG A 310 -19.50 -10.64 -3.83
CA ARG A 310 -18.29 -10.44 -4.65
C ARG A 310 -17.37 -11.64 -4.52
N ALA A 311 -16.94 -12.20 -5.64
CA ALA A 311 -15.82 -13.13 -5.63
C ALA A 311 -14.52 -12.30 -5.64
N THR A 312 -13.79 -12.29 -4.53
CA THR A 312 -12.47 -11.65 -4.42
C THR A 312 -11.42 -12.53 -5.07
N ARG A 313 -11.28 -12.43 -6.39
CA ARG A 313 -10.19 -13.03 -7.15
C ARG A 313 -9.25 -11.94 -7.64
N ASP A 314 -7.97 -12.27 -7.65
CA ASP A 314 -6.91 -11.39 -8.10
C ASP A 314 -6.81 -11.47 -9.62
N THR A 315 -6.90 -10.33 -10.28
CA THR A 315 -6.67 -10.19 -11.72
C THR A 315 -5.35 -9.47 -11.92
N TYR A 316 -4.38 -10.16 -12.49
CA TYR A 316 -3.04 -9.64 -12.68
C TYR A 316 -2.95 -8.90 -14.02
N VAL A 317 -2.55 -7.63 -13.96
CA VAL A 317 -2.26 -6.81 -15.13
C VAL A 317 -0.80 -6.43 -15.09
N VAL A 318 0.00 -7.06 -15.95
CA VAL A 318 1.46 -6.90 -15.97
C VAL A 318 1.93 -6.21 -17.26
N PRO A 319 3.16 -5.67 -17.33
CA PRO A 319 3.72 -5.26 -18.61
C PRO A 319 3.85 -6.46 -19.55
N CYS A 320 3.49 -6.31 -20.83
CA CYS A 320 3.64 -7.41 -21.79
C CYS A 320 5.11 -7.83 -21.90
N PRO A 321 5.40 -9.14 -21.97
CA PRO A 321 6.76 -9.62 -22.04
C PRO A 321 7.44 -9.13 -23.32
N GLN A 322 8.73 -8.83 -23.20
CA GLN A 322 9.55 -8.30 -24.29
C GLN A 322 10.91 -8.99 -24.31
N ALA A 323 11.45 -9.24 -25.49
CA ALA A 323 12.82 -9.70 -25.62
C ALA A 323 13.57 -8.96 -26.72
N ARG A 324 14.90 -8.94 -26.59
CA ARG A 324 15.82 -8.37 -27.57
C ARG A 324 17.14 -9.13 -27.56
N ILE A 325 17.75 -9.26 -28.73
CA ILE A 325 19.09 -9.78 -28.90
C ILE A 325 20.09 -8.64 -28.64
N ARG A 326 20.96 -8.85 -27.66
CA ARG A 326 22.14 -8.04 -27.42
C ARG A 326 23.34 -8.71 -28.08
N ALA A 327 23.68 -8.17 -29.24
CA ALA A 327 24.78 -8.68 -30.05
C ALA A 327 26.14 -8.13 -29.62
N SER A 328 27.17 -8.93 -29.89
CA SER A 328 28.58 -8.50 -29.88
C SER A 328 28.83 -7.54 -31.05
N SER A 329 29.81 -6.64 -30.92
CA SER A 329 30.10 -5.62 -31.93
C SER A 329 30.71 -6.19 -33.22
N ASP A 330 31.20 -7.42 -33.20
CA ASP A 330 31.88 -8.05 -34.33
C ASP A 330 30.89 -8.88 -35.18
N PRO A 331 30.66 -8.49 -36.45
CA PRO A 331 29.77 -9.21 -37.37
C PRO A 331 30.41 -10.44 -38.02
N GLN A 332 31.66 -10.78 -37.67
CA GLN A 332 32.37 -11.94 -38.20
C GLN A 332 32.71 -12.94 -37.10
N ARG A 333 32.56 -14.22 -37.44
CA ARG A 333 32.91 -15.36 -36.59
C ARG A 333 33.67 -16.38 -37.39
N CYS A 334 34.46 -17.20 -36.72
CA CYS A 334 35.13 -18.34 -37.37
C CYS A 334 34.45 -19.65 -36.99
N ILE A 335 34.61 -20.68 -37.81
CA ILE A 335 34.23 -22.04 -37.44
C ILE A 335 34.86 -22.42 -36.10
N GLN A 336 34.12 -23.18 -35.30
CA GLN A 336 34.44 -23.61 -33.93
C GLN A 336 34.55 -22.49 -32.89
N GLU A 337 34.25 -21.23 -33.24
CA GLU A 337 34.03 -20.19 -32.25
C GLU A 337 32.62 -20.24 -31.68
N LEU A 338 32.41 -19.53 -30.57
CA LEU A 338 31.09 -19.39 -29.97
C LEU A 338 30.35 -18.23 -30.62
N SER A 339 29.02 -18.31 -30.65
CA SER A 339 28.16 -17.21 -31.11
C SER A 339 28.40 -15.91 -30.31
N ASP A 340 28.63 -16.02 -29.00
CA ASP A 340 28.83 -14.90 -28.08
C ASP A 340 27.72 -13.85 -28.23
N LEU A 341 26.48 -14.32 -28.11
CA LEU A 341 25.27 -13.50 -28.16
C LEU A 341 24.57 -13.55 -26.81
N SER A 342 23.80 -12.52 -26.48
CA SER A 342 22.95 -12.56 -25.29
C SER A 342 21.52 -12.16 -25.60
N LEU A 343 20.56 -12.83 -24.97
CA LEU A 343 19.14 -12.50 -25.03
C LEU A 343 18.78 -11.77 -23.76
N ASP A 344 18.29 -10.53 -23.90
CA ASP A 344 17.69 -9.76 -22.82
C ASP A 344 16.17 -9.99 -22.86
N VAL A 345 15.61 -10.62 -21.83
CA VAL A 345 14.16 -10.87 -21.70
C VAL A 345 13.61 -10.09 -20.51
N TYR A 346 12.50 -9.40 -20.71
CA TYR A 346 11.83 -8.57 -19.72
C TYR A 346 10.36 -9.00 -19.58
N GLY A 347 9.89 -9.14 -18.35
CA GLY A 347 8.49 -9.47 -18.05
C GLY A 347 8.35 -10.09 -16.67
N THR A 348 7.16 -10.58 -16.33
CA THR A 348 6.91 -11.22 -15.03
C THR A 348 7.41 -12.67 -15.01
N PRO A 349 8.36 -13.03 -14.13
CA PRO A 349 8.92 -14.38 -14.03
C PRO A 349 7.96 -15.39 -13.38
N PRO A 350 8.07 -16.71 -13.69
CA PRO A 350 9.03 -17.31 -14.63
C PRO A 350 8.70 -16.99 -16.09
N LEU A 351 9.73 -16.62 -16.85
CA LEU A 351 9.65 -16.28 -18.26
C LEU A 351 10.01 -17.50 -19.11
N LYS A 352 9.47 -17.56 -20.33
CA LYS A 352 9.81 -18.58 -21.33
C LYS A 352 10.08 -17.89 -22.65
N ILE A 353 11.19 -18.22 -23.29
CA ILE A 353 11.57 -17.69 -24.59
C ILE A 353 11.71 -18.83 -25.60
N VAL A 354 11.16 -18.60 -26.79
CA VAL A 354 11.34 -19.43 -27.98
C VAL A 354 12.08 -18.59 -29.01
N TYR A 355 13.22 -19.09 -29.45
CA TYR A 355 14.01 -18.47 -30.50
C TYR A 355 14.39 -19.50 -31.55
N SER A 356 14.55 -19.03 -32.77
CA SER A 356 14.98 -19.81 -33.91
C SER A 356 16.36 -19.37 -34.38
N ARG A 357 17.10 -20.33 -34.93
CA ARG A 357 18.34 -20.08 -35.66
C ARG A 357 18.17 -20.58 -37.08
N THR A 358 18.70 -19.82 -38.03
CA THR A 358 18.79 -20.18 -39.44
C THR A 358 20.25 -20.17 -39.91
N ILE A 359 20.65 -21.24 -40.61
CA ILE A 359 21.96 -21.34 -41.26
C ILE A 359 21.75 -21.36 -42.77
N ASN A 360 22.36 -20.42 -43.48
CA ASN A 360 22.23 -20.23 -44.93
C ASN A 360 20.77 -20.23 -45.45
N GLY A 361 19.85 -19.73 -44.62
CA GLY A 361 18.41 -19.65 -44.93
C GLY A 361 17.68 -20.99 -45.03
N LYS A 362 18.26 -22.11 -44.57
CA LYS A 362 17.64 -23.45 -44.68
C LYS A 362 17.48 -24.17 -43.34
N ASP A 363 18.48 -24.13 -42.47
CA ASP A 363 18.44 -24.90 -41.22
C ASP A 363 17.71 -24.13 -40.13
N HIS A 364 16.38 -24.23 -40.08
CA HIS A 364 15.56 -23.66 -39.01
C HIS A 364 15.52 -24.60 -37.79
N SER A 365 16.26 -24.27 -36.74
CA SER A 365 16.20 -24.97 -35.45
C SER A 365 15.51 -24.10 -34.40
N PHE A 366 14.58 -24.69 -33.64
CA PHE A 366 13.87 -24.01 -32.56
C PHE A 366 14.45 -24.40 -31.21
N HIS A 367 14.68 -23.40 -30.37
CA HIS A 367 15.23 -23.57 -29.03
C HIS A 367 14.29 -22.95 -28.00
N PHE A 368 14.17 -23.61 -26.85
CA PHE A 368 13.31 -23.21 -25.76
C PHE A 368 14.13 -23.03 -24.49
N GLN A 369 13.87 -21.95 -23.76
CA GLN A 369 14.51 -21.72 -22.47
C GLN A 369 13.55 -21.11 -21.46
N SER A 370 13.48 -21.73 -20.27
CA SER A 370 12.81 -21.19 -19.10
C SER A 370 13.77 -20.32 -18.32
N LEU A 371 13.34 -19.10 -17.96
CA LEU A 371 14.15 -18.04 -17.37
C LEU A 371 13.53 -17.56 -16.08
N GLN A 372 14.35 -17.48 -15.04
CA GLN A 372 13.96 -17.04 -13.71
C GLN A 372 15.12 -16.26 -13.11
N PRO A 373 14.88 -15.13 -12.42
CA PRO A 373 15.93 -14.40 -11.74
C PRO A 373 16.42 -15.17 -10.51
N ASP A 374 17.67 -14.92 -10.12
CA ASP A 374 18.29 -15.57 -8.97
C ASP A 374 17.52 -15.24 -7.68
N GLY A 375 17.27 -16.25 -6.85
CA GLY A 375 16.54 -16.08 -5.58
C GLY A 375 15.04 -15.85 -5.71
N PHE A 376 14.45 -16.07 -6.91
CA PHE A 376 13.01 -15.94 -7.09
C PHE A 376 12.24 -17.07 -6.40
N SER A 377 11.32 -16.69 -5.52
CA SER A 377 10.31 -17.56 -4.92
C SER A 377 8.92 -17.03 -5.27
N SER A 378 8.04 -17.89 -5.79
CA SER A 378 6.64 -17.51 -6.04
C SER A 378 5.67 -18.57 -5.52
N PRO A 379 4.47 -18.16 -5.06
CA PRO A 379 3.40 -19.08 -4.72
C PRO A 379 2.97 -19.96 -5.90
N LEU A 380 3.13 -19.48 -7.14
CA LEU A 380 2.81 -20.24 -8.35
C LEU A 380 3.67 -21.51 -8.50
N LEU A 381 4.90 -21.49 -7.96
CA LEU A 381 5.81 -22.65 -8.00
C LEU A 381 5.55 -23.62 -6.83
N THR A 382 4.99 -23.16 -5.72
CA THR A 382 4.78 -23.94 -4.48
C THR A 382 3.35 -24.44 -4.29
N ALA A 383 2.42 -24.09 -5.18
CA ALA A 383 1.00 -24.46 -5.09
C ALA A 383 0.71 -25.98 -5.15
N SER A 384 1.71 -26.84 -5.38
CA SER A 384 1.60 -28.30 -5.25
C SER A 384 1.70 -28.79 -3.80
N SER A 385 2.13 -27.97 -2.85
CA SER A 385 2.17 -28.28 -1.42
C SER A 385 1.21 -27.38 -0.64
N SER A 386 0.10 -27.97 -0.23
CA SER A 386 -0.87 -27.38 0.70
C SER A 386 -0.20 -26.81 1.95
N LEU A 387 -0.69 -25.64 2.39
CA LEU A 387 -0.41 -24.96 3.68
C LEU A 387 0.83 -24.06 3.71
N VAL A 388 0.80 -22.94 2.99
CA VAL A 388 1.46 -21.73 3.49
C VAL A 388 0.43 -20.59 3.52
N LEU A 389 0.01 -20.26 4.74
CA LEU A 389 -0.74 -19.06 5.05
C LEU A 389 0.26 -17.89 5.10
N GLU A 390 0.92 -17.61 3.98
CA GLU A 390 1.88 -16.50 3.85
C GLU A 390 1.11 -15.25 3.43
N SER A 391 1.42 -14.15 4.11
CA SER A 391 0.80 -12.83 4.02
C SER A 391 0.14 -12.55 2.67
N GLN A 392 -1.18 -12.38 2.67
CA GLN A 392 -2.07 -12.11 1.54
C GLN A 392 -1.71 -10.85 0.69
N ASP A 393 -0.61 -10.18 1.06
CA ASP A 393 -0.18 -8.86 0.61
C ASP A 393 1.23 -8.83 0.01
N ASP A 394 2.01 -9.93 0.01
CA ASP A 394 3.31 -9.93 -0.66
C ASP A 394 3.17 -10.22 -2.16
N THR A 395 3.00 -9.15 -2.94
CA THR A 395 2.89 -9.20 -4.41
C THR A 395 4.23 -9.00 -5.12
N SER A 396 5.36 -9.04 -4.38
CA SER A 396 6.69 -8.77 -4.94
C SER A 396 7.09 -9.75 -6.06
N TRP A 397 6.63 -11.00 -6.00
CA TRP A 397 6.89 -12.01 -7.02
C TRP A 397 6.24 -11.72 -8.39
N VAL A 398 5.20 -10.87 -8.44
CA VAL A 398 4.50 -10.46 -9.67
C VAL A 398 5.30 -9.42 -10.46
N ARG A 399 6.31 -8.79 -9.82
CA ARG A 399 7.06 -7.68 -10.40
C ARG A 399 7.80 -8.11 -11.66
N PRO A 400 7.77 -7.28 -12.72
CA PRO A 400 8.54 -7.56 -13.92
C PRO A 400 10.04 -7.52 -13.60
N SER A 401 10.78 -8.46 -14.16
CA SER A 401 12.23 -8.56 -14.02
C SER A 401 12.89 -8.67 -15.39
N LYS A 402 14.16 -8.27 -15.46
CA LYS A 402 14.98 -8.45 -16.65
C LYS A 402 15.98 -9.57 -16.43
N VAL A 403 15.94 -10.60 -17.26
CA VAL A 403 16.85 -11.74 -17.24
C VAL A 403 17.67 -11.74 -18.52
N THR A 404 19.00 -11.85 -18.40
CA THR A 404 19.92 -11.91 -19.54
C THR A 404 20.48 -13.33 -19.66
N VAL A 405 20.50 -13.85 -20.88
CA VAL A 405 20.89 -15.24 -21.17
C VAL A 405 21.97 -15.25 -22.24
N GLY A 406 23.10 -15.90 -21.98
CA GLY A 406 24.14 -16.08 -22.98
C GLY A 406 23.82 -17.24 -23.93
N LEU A 407 23.82 -16.97 -25.23
CA LEU A 407 23.85 -17.96 -26.30
C LEU A 407 25.30 -18.19 -26.70
N ASN A 408 25.87 -19.28 -26.20
CA ASN A 408 27.25 -19.72 -26.43
C ASN A 408 27.27 -21.03 -27.22
N GLU A 409 26.72 -20.99 -28.43
CA GLU A 409 26.69 -22.16 -29.31
C GLU A 409 27.95 -22.18 -30.18
N SER A 410 28.53 -23.37 -30.42
CA SER A 410 29.70 -23.52 -31.28
C SER A 410 29.31 -23.48 -32.77
N MET A 411 30.01 -22.68 -33.56
CA MET A 411 29.77 -22.54 -35.00
C MET A 411 30.28 -23.78 -35.75
N THR A 412 29.36 -24.62 -36.25
CA THR A 412 29.70 -25.92 -36.87
C THR A 412 29.96 -25.81 -38.38
N SER A 413 29.37 -24.84 -39.06
CA SER A 413 29.43 -24.67 -40.50
C SER A 413 29.65 -23.21 -40.89
N ALA A 414 30.37 -22.99 -41.98
CA ALA A 414 30.53 -21.65 -42.55
C ALA A 414 29.29 -21.21 -43.33
N GLY A 415 29.11 -19.90 -43.41
CA GLY A 415 27.99 -19.28 -44.10
C GLY A 415 27.34 -18.17 -43.28
N GLU A 416 26.11 -17.84 -43.63
CA GLU A 416 25.31 -16.82 -42.95
C GLU A 416 24.50 -17.48 -41.83
N TRP A 417 24.68 -16.98 -40.62
CA TRP A 417 23.94 -17.41 -39.43
C TRP A 417 23.04 -16.27 -39.00
N GLU A 418 21.75 -16.55 -38.79
CA GLU A 418 20.79 -15.59 -38.26
C GLU A 418 20.05 -16.20 -37.07
N TYR A 419 19.98 -15.45 -35.97
CA TYR A 419 19.16 -15.74 -34.80
C TYR A 419 17.94 -14.81 -34.80
N SER A 420 16.76 -15.38 -34.53
CA SER A 420 15.50 -14.65 -34.42
C SER A 420 14.72 -15.06 -33.18
N ILE A 421 14.10 -14.11 -32.50
CA ILE A 421 13.20 -14.39 -31.38
C ILE A 421 11.78 -14.58 -31.94
N ASP A 422 11.13 -15.69 -31.61
CA ASP A 422 9.82 -16.05 -32.17
C ASP A 422 8.68 -15.74 -31.19
N GLU A 423 8.82 -16.17 -29.93
CA GLU A 423 7.78 -16.06 -28.90
C GLU A 423 8.41 -15.80 -27.53
N VAL A 424 7.77 -14.94 -26.73
CA VAL A 424 8.05 -14.81 -25.30
C VAL A 424 6.75 -14.96 -24.52
N ARG A 425 6.81 -15.72 -23.45
CA ARG A 425 5.69 -16.02 -22.55
C ARG A 425 6.08 -15.73 -21.10
N ASP A 426 5.14 -15.18 -20.34
CA ASP A 426 5.34 -14.88 -18.92
C ASP A 426 4.65 -15.89 -17.99
N ALA A 427 4.72 -15.63 -16.68
CA ALA A 427 4.14 -16.46 -15.64
C ALA A 427 2.61 -16.62 -15.70
N PHE A 428 1.93 -15.63 -16.26
CA PHE A 428 0.47 -15.57 -16.35
C PHE A 428 -0.05 -16.00 -17.71
N ASP A 429 0.81 -16.54 -18.57
CA ASP A 429 0.47 -16.96 -19.92
C ASP A 429 0.16 -15.80 -20.89
N ASN A 430 0.67 -14.59 -20.62
CA ASN A 430 0.71 -13.56 -21.64
C ASN A 430 1.77 -13.94 -22.68
N ILE A 431 1.34 -14.00 -23.94
CA ILE A 431 2.19 -14.44 -25.05
C ILE A 431 2.38 -13.28 -26.02
N VAL A 432 3.62 -12.97 -26.35
CA VAL A 432 3.98 -12.04 -27.41
C VAL A 432 4.70 -12.81 -28.52
N LYS A 433 4.05 -12.91 -29.68
CA LYS A 433 4.61 -13.52 -30.89
C LYS A 433 5.19 -12.44 -31.78
N TYR A 434 6.44 -12.63 -32.20
CA TYR A 434 7.17 -11.69 -33.03
C TYR A 434 7.11 -12.02 -34.53
N GLY A 435 6.78 -13.27 -34.89
CA GLY A 435 6.66 -13.70 -36.29
C GLY A 435 5.53 -13.02 -37.07
N ASP A 436 4.43 -12.67 -36.38
CA ASP A 436 3.18 -12.20 -36.98
C ASP A 436 3.00 -10.67 -36.92
N LEU A 437 4.05 -9.91 -36.57
CA LEU A 437 3.94 -8.47 -36.41
C LEU A 437 3.75 -7.75 -37.77
N GLU A 438 2.76 -6.85 -37.82
CA GLU A 438 2.55 -5.89 -38.90
C GLU A 438 3.80 -5.00 -39.08
N GLU A 439 4.03 -4.48 -40.30
CA GLU A 439 5.27 -3.74 -40.66
C GLU A 439 5.56 -2.55 -39.73
N ASP A 440 4.53 -1.88 -39.20
CA ASP A 440 4.67 -0.77 -38.24
C ASP A 440 5.18 -1.20 -36.85
N ASP A 441 4.83 -2.41 -36.39
CA ASP A 441 5.29 -2.97 -35.11
C ASP A 441 6.69 -3.62 -35.24
N LYS A 442 7.12 -3.99 -36.47
CA LYS A 442 8.49 -4.42 -36.79
C LYS A 442 9.53 -3.30 -36.66
N ALA A 443 9.18 -2.06 -37.00
CA ALA A 443 10.09 -0.91 -36.87
C ALA A 443 10.40 -0.56 -35.40
N ARG A 444 9.48 -0.86 -34.48
CA ARG A 444 9.63 -0.63 -33.02
C ARG A 444 10.42 -1.73 -32.31
N SER A 445 10.55 -2.89 -32.92
CA SER A 445 11.22 -4.06 -32.35
C SER A 445 12.62 -4.24 -32.95
N LYS A 446 13.43 -3.19 -32.85
CA LYS A 446 14.86 -3.25 -33.20
C LYS A 446 15.56 -4.28 -32.30
N GLY A 447 16.27 -5.21 -32.92
CA GLY A 447 17.06 -6.23 -32.21
C GLY A 447 16.35 -7.55 -31.98
N LEU A 448 15.26 -7.87 -32.69
CA LEU A 448 14.67 -9.23 -32.68
C LEU A 448 15.44 -10.25 -33.52
N LYS A 449 16.16 -9.75 -34.54
CA LYS A 449 16.98 -10.53 -35.45
C LYS A 449 18.41 -10.06 -35.38
N TYR A 450 19.34 -10.99 -35.41
CA TYR A 450 20.76 -10.70 -35.54
C TYR A 450 21.43 -11.73 -36.42
N GLY A 451 22.06 -11.25 -37.49
CA GLY A 451 22.79 -12.07 -38.44
C GLY A 451 24.28 -11.74 -38.43
N PHE A 452 25.12 -12.76 -38.54
CA PHE A 452 26.57 -12.63 -38.68
C PHE A 452 27.12 -13.70 -39.63
N LYS A 453 28.32 -13.46 -40.17
CA LYS A 453 28.94 -14.36 -41.15
C LYS A 453 30.01 -15.22 -40.49
N VAL A 454 29.87 -16.53 -40.62
CA VAL A 454 30.86 -17.51 -40.16
C VAL A 454 31.81 -17.86 -41.30
N LYS A 455 33.11 -17.66 -41.07
CA LYS A 455 34.20 -17.94 -42.01
C LYS A 455 34.92 -19.23 -41.67
N GLU A 456 35.48 -19.84 -42.71
CA GLU A 456 36.34 -21.02 -42.62
C GLU A 456 37.70 -20.66 -42.04
N ARG A 457 38.35 -21.63 -41.40
CA ARG A 457 39.71 -21.46 -40.87
C ARG A 457 40.74 -21.88 -41.94
N PRO A 458 41.76 -21.05 -42.22
CA PRO A 458 42.78 -21.40 -43.20
C PRO A 458 43.67 -22.54 -42.69
N ARG A 459 44.28 -23.26 -43.63
CA ARG A 459 45.30 -24.28 -43.36
C ARG A 459 46.51 -24.01 -44.23
N ALA A 460 47.70 -24.00 -43.61
CA ALA A 460 48.96 -23.85 -44.31
C ALA A 460 49.89 -25.02 -43.99
N SER A 461 50.60 -25.52 -44.99
CA SER A 461 51.67 -26.51 -44.81
C SER A 461 52.86 -26.17 -45.69
N MET A 462 54.05 -26.65 -45.35
CA MET A 462 55.19 -26.63 -46.26
C MET A 462 55.25 -27.94 -47.03
N ASN A 463 55.19 -27.86 -48.36
CA ASN A 463 55.18 -29.06 -49.20
C ASN A 463 56.45 -29.12 -50.05
N GLY A 464 57.05 -30.31 -50.16
CA GLY A 464 58.23 -30.53 -51.01
C GLY A 464 59.56 -30.09 -50.39
N CYS A 465 59.60 -29.82 -49.09
CA CYS A 465 60.83 -29.65 -48.33
C CYS A 465 60.72 -30.28 -46.94
N ASP A 466 61.78 -30.96 -46.52
CA ASP A 466 61.94 -31.57 -45.20
C ASP A 466 63.40 -31.45 -44.74
N LEU A 467 63.68 -31.76 -43.47
CA LEU A 467 65.05 -31.83 -42.95
C LEU A 467 65.97 -32.75 -43.78
N ARG A 468 65.42 -33.82 -44.37
CA ARG A 468 66.16 -34.75 -45.24
C ARG A 468 66.26 -34.28 -46.69
N ASN A 469 65.30 -33.48 -47.15
CA ASN A 469 65.23 -32.98 -48.52
C ASN A 469 65.03 -31.45 -48.48
N PRO A 470 66.08 -30.68 -48.18
CA PRO A 470 65.98 -29.23 -48.10
C PRO A 470 65.75 -28.63 -49.48
N PHE A 471 64.92 -27.59 -49.55
CA PHE A 471 64.80 -26.80 -50.77
C PHE A 471 66.08 -25.98 -50.98
N LYS A 472 66.55 -25.88 -52.23
CA LYS A 472 67.85 -25.29 -52.55
C LYS A 472 67.69 -23.83 -52.98
N VAL A 473 68.46 -22.94 -52.36
CA VAL A 473 68.54 -21.51 -52.71
C VAL A 473 69.96 -21.16 -53.14
N ALA A 474 70.12 -20.57 -54.31
CA ALA A 474 71.43 -20.12 -54.79
C ALA A 474 71.85 -18.83 -54.09
N LYS A 475 73.13 -18.71 -53.73
CA LYS A 475 73.67 -17.52 -53.06
C LYS A 475 73.36 -16.24 -53.88
N GLY A 476 72.71 -15.27 -53.25
CA GLY A 476 72.33 -13.99 -53.87
C GLY A 476 71.06 -14.02 -54.73
N ARG A 477 70.34 -15.15 -54.79
CA ARG A 477 69.04 -15.25 -55.45
C ARG A 477 67.96 -15.56 -54.41
N SER A 478 66.75 -15.04 -54.64
CA SER A 478 65.57 -15.36 -53.84
C SER A 478 64.77 -16.46 -54.52
N VAL A 479 64.22 -17.38 -53.72
CA VAL A 479 63.34 -18.48 -54.17
C VAL A 479 62.00 -18.37 -53.43
N ARG A 480 60.93 -18.83 -54.07
CA ARG A 480 59.61 -18.88 -53.43
C ARG A 480 59.60 -19.96 -52.36
N LEU A 481 59.27 -19.60 -51.13
CA LEU A 481 59.07 -20.55 -50.05
C LEU A 481 57.87 -21.45 -50.41
N PRO A 482 58.00 -22.78 -50.31
CA PRO A 482 56.98 -23.70 -50.78
C PRO A 482 55.84 -23.89 -49.76
N VAL A 483 55.21 -22.77 -49.39
CA VAL A 483 54.00 -22.75 -48.57
C VAL A 483 52.81 -23.07 -49.45
N ASP A 484 52.01 -24.04 -49.05
CA ASP A 484 50.73 -24.35 -49.66
C ASP A 484 49.59 -23.93 -48.73
N PHE A 485 48.73 -23.07 -49.26
CA PHE A 485 47.57 -22.55 -48.56
C PHE A 485 46.31 -23.28 -49.04
N SER A 486 45.47 -23.68 -48.09
CA SER A 486 44.16 -24.25 -48.36
C SER A 486 43.11 -23.63 -47.44
N LEU A 487 41.96 -23.29 -48.01
CA LEU A 487 40.79 -22.83 -47.29
C LEU A 487 39.63 -23.72 -47.74
N ALA A 488 38.97 -24.37 -46.79
CA ALA A 488 37.72 -25.06 -47.08
C ALA A 488 36.65 -24.01 -47.43
N GLY A 489 35.70 -24.31 -48.31
CA GLY A 489 34.60 -23.39 -48.65
C GLY A 489 34.83 -22.45 -49.84
N SER A 490 34.16 -21.29 -49.83
CA SER A 490 34.14 -20.36 -50.97
C SER A 490 35.50 -19.69 -51.20
N LYS A 491 35.93 -19.61 -52.46
CA LYS A 491 37.23 -19.08 -52.88
C LYS A 491 37.20 -17.60 -53.25
N ASP A 492 36.16 -16.87 -52.83
CA ASP A 492 35.95 -15.48 -53.22
C ASP A 492 37.09 -14.57 -52.72
N ASP A 493 37.60 -14.83 -51.51
CA ASP A 493 38.76 -14.16 -50.93
C ASP A 493 39.72 -15.20 -50.33
N THR A 494 40.93 -15.27 -50.88
CA THR A 494 42.00 -16.16 -50.41
C THR A 494 43.24 -15.37 -49.97
N SER A 495 43.04 -14.08 -49.69
CA SER A 495 44.08 -13.28 -49.04
C SER A 495 44.35 -13.83 -47.64
N HIS A 496 45.64 -13.91 -47.31
CA HIS A 496 46.07 -14.52 -46.06
C HIS A 496 47.42 -13.99 -45.63
N GLU A 497 47.63 -14.02 -44.33
CA GLU A 497 48.89 -13.67 -43.69
C GLU A 497 49.54 -14.94 -43.17
N VAL A 498 50.83 -15.11 -43.45
CA VAL A 498 51.62 -16.25 -42.98
C VAL A 498 52.83 -15.72 -42.23
N THR A 499 53.05 -16.26 -41.03
CA THR A 499 54.24 -15.97 -40.22
C THR A 499 55.09 -17.22 -40.08
N TRP A 500 56.40 -17.06 -40.17
CA TRP A 500 57.36 -18.14 -39.97
C TRP A 500 58.51 -17.69 -39.07
N GLU A 501 59.11 -18.65 -38.38
CA GLU A 501 60.38 -18.45 -37.70
C GLU A 501 61.53 -18.82 -38.64
N PHE A 502 62.57 -18.01 -38.62
CA PHE A 502 63.80 -18.21 -39.37
C PHE A 502 65.01 -18.18 -38.45
N SER A 503 65.85 -19.21 -38.55
CA SER A 503 67.17 -19.26 -37.92
C SER A 503 68.26 -19.51 -38.96
N PRO A 504 69.30 -18.66 -39.03
CA PRO A 504 70.45 -18.87 -39.90
C PRO A 504 71.12 -20.23 -39.64
N ILE A 505 71.68 -20.84 -40.67
CA ILE A 505 72.28 -22.19 -40.57
C ILE A 505 73.35 -22.34 -39.48
N ASN A 506 74.10 -21.27 -39.18
CA ASN A 506 75.16 -21.26 -38.16
C ASN A 506 74.63 -21.18 -36.73
N SER A 507 73.34 -20.86 -36.56
CA SER A 507 72.69 -20.67 -35.27
C SER A 507 71.83 -21.87 -34.86
N LEU A 508 71.77 -22.91 -35.68
CA LEU A 508 70.99 -24.11 -35.38
C LEU A 508 71.63 -24.93 -34.27
N THR A 509 70.80 -25.60 -33.48
CA THR A 509 71.28 -26.53 -32.45
C THR A 509 71.85 -27.79 -33.10
N ASN A 510 72.63 -28.58 -32.33
CA ASN A 510 73.14 -29.87 -32.79
C ASN A 510 72.03 -30.87 -33.17
N SER A 511 70.80 -30.66 -32.68
CA SER A 511 69.61 -31.45 -33.04
C SER A 511 68.91 -30.98 -34.32
N GLY A 512 69.34 -29.87 -34.93
CA GLY A 512 68.72 -29.31 -36.13
C GLY A 512 67.47 -28.48 -35.87
N GLU A 513 67.29 -28.00 -34.65
CA GLU A 513 66.20 -27.10 -34.25
C GLU A 513 66.66 -25.64 -34.28
N HIS A 514 65.69 -24.72 -34.11
CA HIS A 514 65.97 -23.30 -33.92
C HIS A 514 66.89 -23.10 -32.70
N GLY A 515 67.98 -22.36 -32.86
CA GLY A 515 68.83 -21.94 -31.73
C GLY A 515 68.56 -20.50 -31.31
N ASP A 516 69.56 -19.84 -30.73
CA ASP A 516 69.37 -18.58 -30.00
C ASP A 516 69.03 -17.37 -30.90
N GLN A 517 69.35 -17.45 -32.19
CA GLN A 517 69.05 -16.41 -33.17
C GLN A 517 67.82 -16.80 -33.99
N VAL A 518 66.65 -16.35 -33.53
CA VAL A 518 65.36 -16.53 -34.22
C VAL A 518 64.82 -15.18 -34.66
N SER A 519 64.44 -15.08 -35.92
CA SER A 519 63.71 -13.93 -36.46
C SER A 519 62.35 -14.38 -36.96
N ILE A 520 61.35 -13.52 -36.85
CA ILE A 520 59.99 -13.81 -37.32
C ILE A 520 59.79 -13.11 -38.66
N GLY A 521 59.56 -13.88 -39.70
CA GLY A 521 59.13 -13.40 -41.00
C GLY A 521 57.61 -13.32 -41.07
N ASN A 522 57.10 -12.32 -41.79
CA ASN A 522 55.68 -12.16 -42.07
C ASN A 522 55.49 -11.83 -43.55
N TYR A 523 54.43 -12.39 -44.15
CA TYR A 523 54.03 -12.11 -45.52
C TYR A 523 52.52 -12.05 -45.65
N ASN A 524 52.04 -11.00 -46.30
CA ASN A 524 50.63 -10.84 -46.64
C ASN A 524 50.42 -11.18 -48.13
N ALA A 525 49.86 -12.35 -48.38
CA ALA A 525 49.59 -12.88 -49.71
C ALA A 525 48.26 -12.35 -50.25
N LYS A 526 48.25 -11.92 -51.51
CA LYS A 526 47.04 -11.41 -52.16
C LYS A 526 46.04 -12.51 -52.52
N ASN A 527 46.52 -13.72 -52.75
CA ASN A 527 45.72 -14.89 -53.08
C ASN A 527 46.45 -16.19 -52.70
N ALA A 528 45.78 -17.33 -52.85
CA ALA A 528 46.35 -18.65 -52.52
C ALA A 528 47.62 -19.06 -53.30
N LEU A 529 47.91 -18.42 -54.45
CA LEU A 529 49.07 -18.73 -55.29
C LEU A 529 50.28 -17.82 -55.01
N ASP A 530 50.06 -16.75 -54.25
CA ASP A 530 51.07 -15.77 -53.90
C ASP A 530 51.93 -16.30 -52.74
N LYS A 531 53.22 -16.50 -52.99
CA LYS A 531 54.15 -17.15 -52.07
C LYS A 531 55.29 -16.21 -51.67
N PRO A 532 55.73 -16.22 -50.41
CA PRO A 532 56.83 -15.37 -49.96
C PRO A 532 58.15 -15.75 -50.63
N PHE A 533 59.02 -14.76 -50.83
CA PHE A 533 60.38 -14.97 -51.34
C PHE A 533 61.39 -14.94 -50.20
N VAL A 534 62.28 -15.93 -50.17
CA VAL A 534 63.35 -16.07 -49.18
C VAL A 534 64.70 -16.23 -49.88
N SER A 535 65.75 -15.67 -49.29
CA SER A 535 67.11 -15.64 -49.87
C SER A 535 68.19 -16.23 -48.96
N GLU A 536 67.96 -16.29 -47.64
CA GLU A 536 68.97 -16.70 -46.67
C GLU A 536 68.92 -18.20 -46.37
N PRO A 537 70.08 -18.89 -46.30
CA PRO A 537 70.13 -20.31 -45.94
C PRO A 537 69.94 -20.50 -44.43
N GLY A 538 69.01 -21.37 -44.05
CA GLY A 538 68.72 -21.69 -42.66
C GLY A 538 67.45 -22.53 -42.50
N LEU A 539 66.95 -22.63 -41.27
CA LEU A 539 65.72 -23.32 -40.95
C LEU A 539 64.55 -22.35 -40.97
N TYR A 540 63.50 -22.70 -41.71
CA TYR A 540 62.23 -21.97 -41.77
C TYR A 540 61.14 -22.86 -41.18
N THR A 541 60.41 -22.36 -40.19
CA THR A 541 59.28 -23.09 -39.60
C THR A 541 58.04 -22.22 -39.65
N LEU A 542 57.00 -22.68 -40.34
CA LEU A 542 55.70 -22.00 -40.33
C LEU A 542 55.12 -22.00 -38.92
N LYS A 543 54.58 -20.85 -38.49
CA LYS A 543 54.01 -20.69 -37.14
C LYS A 543 52.53 -20.42 -37.15
N THR A 544 52.09 -19.45 -37.92
CA THR A 544 50.68 -19.06 -37.97
C THR A 544 50.26 -18.76 -39.39
N VAL A 545 48.99 -19.01 -39.66
CA VAL A 545 48.29 -18.56 -40.86
C VAL A 545 46.98 -17.93 -40.42
N SER A 546 46.63 -16.79 -41.00
CA SER A 546 45.35 -16.12 -40.77
C SER A 546 44.75 -15.61 -42.06
N SER A 547 43.42 -15.62 -42.14
CA SER A 547 42.67 -15.03 -43.24
C SER A 547 41.58 -14.14 -42.66
N GLY A 548 41.68 -12.83 -42.87
CA GLY A 548 40.90 -11.84 -42.15
C GLY A 548 41.09 -11.94 -40.62
N SER A 549 39.99 -12.06 -39.88
CA SER A 549 40.00 -12.25 -38.42
C SER A 549 40.23 -13.69 -37.97
N CYS A 550 40.23 -14.67 -38.89
CA CYS A 550 40.28 -16.09 -38.54
C CYS A 550 41.69 -16.65 -38.54
N LYS A 551 42.14 -17.09 -37.37
CA LYS A 551 43.38 -17.86 -37.21
C LYS A 551 43.18 -19.31 -37.65
N GLY A 552 44.13 -19.81 -38.40
CA GLY A 552 44.12 -21.15 -38.97
C GLY A 552 45.07 -22.13 -38.29
N GLU A 553 45.19 -23.29 -38.91
CA GLU A 553 46.06 -24.38 -38.48
C GLU A 553 47.28 -24.47 -39.40
N VAL A 554 48.47 -24.60 -38.82
CA VAL A 554 49.70 -24.92 -39.55
C VAL A 554 49.99 -26.41 -39.36
N LYS A 555 50.21 -27.13 -40.46
CA LYS A 555 50.48 -28.57 -40.48
C LYS A 555 51.89 -28.91 -40.91
#